data_AF-A0A832NS25-F1
#
_entry.id   AF-A0A832NS25-F1
#
_cell.length_a   1.000
_cell.length_b   1.000
_cell.length_c   1.000
_cell.angle_alpha   90.00
_cell.angle_beta   90.00
_cell.angle_gamma   90.00
#
_symmetry.space_group_name_H-M   'P 1'
#
loop_
_entity.id
_entity.type
_entity.pdbx_description
1 polymer ?
#
loop_
_entity_poly.entity_id
_entity_poly.type
_entity_poly.pdbx_seq_one_letter_code
_entity_poly.pdbx_strand_id
1 'polypeptide(L)'
;MMVNWWLPTLTVTLSLIVFSALANRRRYGYVRRAHRFYREEGVEGAFLDYVLMEGADLDATTMGEVYTLKRRELLWKKASAASYGVSSAICALVILLSFYGVSGAPRWVPFLFLALLMSSAYITYRSWKYFKITGRKSR
;
A
#
# COMPACT_ATOMS: atom_id res chain seq x y z
N MET A 1 -26.53 -21.49 -17.94
CA MET A 1 -26.05 -21.17 -16.57
C MET A 1 -25.56 -19.74 -16.55
N MET A 2 -26.10 -18.87 -15.68
CA MET A 2 -25.45 -17.59 -15.39
C MET A 2 -24.18 -17.88 -14.60
N VAL A 3 -23.01 -17.60 -15.19
CA VAL A 3 -21.74 -17.73 -14.49
C VAL A 3 -21.68 -16.67 -13.39
N ASN A 4 -21.51 -17.08 -12.14
CA ASN A 4 -21.42 -16.17 -10.99
C ASN A 4 -20.03 -15.48 -10.94
N TRP A 5 -19.79 -14.54 -11.85
CA TRP A 5 -18.51 -13.83 -12.00
C TRP A 5 -18.11 -12.99 -10.78
N TRP A 6 -19.07 -12.56 -9.96
CA TRP A 6 -18.79 -11.73 -8.79
C TRP A 6 -17.99 -12.45 -7.68
N LEU A 7 -18.12 -13.78 -7.58
CA LEU A 7 -17.44 -14.59 -6.55
C LEU A 7 -15.94 -14.72 -6.84
N PRO A 8 -15.50 -15.10 -8.06
CA PRO A 8 -14.08 -15.01 -8.43
C PRO A 8 -13.51 -13.60 -8.26
N THR A 9 -14.24 -12.56 -8.68
CA THR A 9 -13.78 -11.18 -8.55
C THR A 9 -13.61 -10.76 -7.09
N LEU A 10 -14.49 -11.23 -6.21
CA LEU A 10 -14.37 -11.00 -4.76
C LEU A 10 -13.08 -11.63 -4.21
N THR A 11 -12.80 -12.89 -4.55
CA THR A 11 -11.57 -13.60 -4.12
C THR A 11 -10.31 -12.88 -4.61
N VAL A 12 -10.28 -12.43 -5.86
CA VAL A 12 -9.16 -11.67 -6.41
C VAL A 12 -8.99 -10.34 -5.68
N THR A 13 -10.09 -9.63 -5.42
CA THR A 13 -10.06 -8.33 -4.72
C THR A 13 -9.54 -8.48 -3.29
N LEU A 14 -10.02 -9.50 -2.56
CA LEU A 14 -9.54 -9.81 -1.22
C LEU A 14 -8.05 -10.15 -1.21
N SER A 15 -7.60 -10.95 -2.17
CA SER A 15 -6.17 -11.30 -2.32
C SER A 15 -5.30 -10.07 -2.56
N LEU A 16 -5.77 -9.13 -3.39
CA LEU A 16 -5.06 -7.86 -3.64
C LEU A 16 -5.02 -6.96 -2.39
N ILE A 17 -6.10 -6.90 -1.61
CA ILE A 17 -6.14 -6.14 -0.35
C ILE A 17 -5.18 -6.75 0.67
N VAL A 18 -5.18 -8.07 0.84
CA VAL A 18 -4.25 -8.79 1.72
C VAL A 18 -2.80 -8.58 1.26
N PHE A 19 -2.55 -8.65 -0.05
CA PHE A 19 -1.23 -8.36 -0.61
C PHE A 19 -0.79 -6.91 -0.33
N SER A 20 -1.67 -5.92 -0.50
CA SER A 20 -1.36 -4.52 -0.18
C SER A 20 -1.05 -4.33 1.31
N ALA A 21 -1.79 -4.99 2.20
CA ALA A 21 -1.50 -5.00 3.63
C ALA A 21 -0.13 -5.64 3.94
N LEU A 22 0.21 -6.75 3.28
CA LEU A 22 1.50 -7.42 3.41
C LEU A 22 2.65 -6.55 2.88
N ALA A 23 2.48 -5.91 1.73
CA ALA A 23 3.44 -4.99 1.14
C ALA A 23 3.71 -3.81 2.08
N ASN A 24 2.67 -3.22 2.67
CA ASN A 24 2.81 -2.18 3.69
C ASN A 24 3.56 -2.70 4.93
N ARG A 25 3.22 -3.90 5.43
CA ARG A 25 3.94 -4.51 6.57
C ARG A 25 5.43 -4.71 6.27
N ARG A 26 5.77 -5.19 5.07
CA ARG A 26 7.16 -5.35 4.62
C ARG A 26 7.87 -4.00 4.56
N ARG A 27 7.24 -2.98 3.95
CA ARG A 27 7.72 -1.60 3.89
C ARG A 27 8.08 -1.06 5.27
N TYR A 28 7.17 -1.20 6.25
CA TYR A 28 7.41 -0.80 7.63
C TYR A 28 8.62 -1.49 8.26
N GLY A 29 8.85 -2.76 7.95
CA GLY A 29 10.03 -3.49 8.41
C GLY A 29 11.35 -2.94 7.88
N TYR A 30 11.37 -2.34 6.68
CA TYR A 30 12.56 -1.66 6.16
C TYR A 30 12.77 -0.32 6.85
N VAL A 31 11.72 0.50 6.99
CA VAL A 31 11.83 1.81 7.65
C VAL A 31 12.23 1.67 9.12
N ARG A 32 11.72 0.66 9.84
CA ARG A 32 12.13 0.39 11.23
C ARG A 32 13.60 0.00 11.35
N ARG A 33 14.14 -0.74 10.37
CA ARG A 33 15.57 -1.08 10.34
C ARG A 33 16.42 0.14 10.05
N ALA A 34 16.03 0.97 9.09
CA ALA A 34 16.70 2.24 8.83
C ALA A 34 16.69 3.14 10.08
N HIS A 35 15.54 3.31 10.74
CA HIS A 35 15.46 4.09 11.97
C HIS A 35 16.43 3.58 13.06
N ARG A 36 16.58 2.26 13.20
CA ARG A 36 17.53 1.68 14.15
C ARG A 36 18.98 2.02 13.78
N PHE A 37 19.33 1.87 12.50
CA PHE A 37 20.66 2.22 11.98
C PHE A 37 21.01 3.69 12.26
N TYR A 38 20.14 4.64 11.87
CA TYR A 38 20.37 6.07 12.09
C TYR A 38 20.48 6.45 13.58
N ARG A 39 19.77 5.70 14.45
CA ARG A 39 19.85 5.88 15.91
C ARG A 39 21.14 5.33 16.51
N GLU A 40 21.59 4.17 16.06
CA GLU A 40 22.84 3.55 16.51
C GLU A 40 24.07 4.37 16.08
N GLU A 41 24.02 4.98 14.89
CA GLU A 41 25.05 5.89 14.37
C GLU A 41 24.99 7.31 14.95
N GLY A 42 24.04 7.62 15.83
CA GLY A 42 23.90 8.95 16.46
C GLY A 42 23.50 10.08 15.51
N VAL A 43 23.03 9.76 14.31
CA VAL A 43 22.63 10.71 13.25
C VAL A 43 21.12 10.69 13.01
N GLU A 44 20.33 10.68 14.09
CA GLU A 44 18.86 10.62 14.02
C GLU A 44 18.24 11.73 13.14
N GLY A 45 18.88 12.91 13.08
CA GLY A 45 18.45 14.03 12.23
C GLY A 45 18.42 13.70 10.73
N ALA A 46 19.29 12.80 10.26
CA ALA A 46 19.36 12.38 8.84
C ALA A 46 18.31 11.30 8.49
N PHE A 47 17.58 10.76 9.47
CA PHE A 47 16.51 9.79 9.21
C PHE A 47 15.33 10.42 8.45
N LEU A 48 15.06 11.71 8.67
CA LEU A 48 13.99 12.41 7.95
C LEU A 48 14.30 12.47 6.45
N ASP A 49 15.54 12.78 6.10
CA ASP A 49 16.01 12.81 4.72
C ASP A 49 15.90 11.42 4.09
N TYR A 50 16.24 10.36 4.84
CA TYR A 50 15.99 8.99 4.40
C TYR A 50 14.52 8.72 4.09
N VAL A 51 13.58 9.16 4.92
CA VAL A 51 12.14 8.93 4.71
C VAL A 51 11.63 9.68 3.48
N LEU A 52 12.10 10.92 3.28
CA LEU A 52 11.69 11.80 2.20
C LEU A 52 12.38 11.48 0.86
N MET A 53 13.55 10.83 0.90
CA MET A 53 14.32 10.48 -0.29
C MET A 53 13.47 9.72 -1.31
N GLU A 54 13.42 10.24 -2.54
CA GLU A 54 12.72 9.61 -3.65
C GLU A 54 13.62 8.65 -4.42
N GLY A 55 13.01 7.90 -5.36
CA GLY A 55 13.76 6.95 -6.16
C GLY A 55 14.77 7.58 -7.12
N ALA A 56 14.56 8.84 -7.49
CA ALA A 56 15.43 9.60 -8.36
C ALA A 56 16.69 10.12 -7.64
N ASP A 57 16.61 10.31 -6.33
CA ASP A 57 17.69 10.86 -5.49
C ASP A 57 18.61 9.77 -4.91
N LEU A 58 18.40 8.50 -5.29
CA LEU A 58 19.19 7.37 -4.84
C LEU A 58 20.56 7.36 -5.54
N ASP A 59 21.43 8.27 -5.12
CA ASP A 59 22.83 8.30 -5.56
C ASP A 59 23.60 7.12 -4.97
N ALA A 60 24.51 6.55 -5.77
CA ALA A 60 25.36 5.42 -5.42
C ALA A 60 26.33 5.71 -4.24
N THR A 61 26.42 6.98 -3.82
CA THR A 61 27.20 7.47 -2.68
C THR A 61 26.48 7.30 -1.33
N THR A 62 25.17 7.01 -1.33
CA THR A 62 24.42 6.72 -0.11
C THR A 62 24.91 5.37 0.45
N MET A 63 25.44 5.35 1.68
CA MET A 63 26.03 4.16 2.33
C MET A 63 25.33 2.85 1.95
N GLY A 64 26.08 1.87 1.45
CA GLY A 64 25.56 0.72 0.70
C GLY A 64 24.43 -0.07 1.38
N GLU A 65 24.41 -0.17 2.72
CA GLU A 65 23.33 -0.84 3.43
C GLU A 65 22.01 -0.04 3.42
N VAL A 66 22.08 1.27 3.66
CA VAL A 66 20.92 2.19 3.63
C VAL A 66 20.32 2.25 2.21
N TYR A 67 21.18 2.27 1.19
CA TYR A 67 20.77 2.22 -0.22
C TYR A 67 19.91 0.97 -0.51
N THR A 68 20.35 -0.22 -0.08
CA THR A 68 19.59 -1.46 -0.31
C THR A 68 18.27 -1.48 0.45
N LEU A 69 18.24 -0.96 1.68
CA LEU A 69 17.02 -0.83 2.48
C LEU A 69 16.02 0.10 1.81
N LYS A 70 16.47 1.27 1.33
CA LYS A 70 15.61 2.26 0.66
C LYS A 70 15.05 1.73 -0.66
N ARG A 71 15.89 1.10 -1.49
CA ARG A 71 15.46 0.49 -2.75
C ARG A 71 14.36 -0.55 -2.52
N ARG A 72 14.52 -1.41 -1.51
CA ARG A 72 13.51 -2.39 -1.12
C ARG A 72 12.25 -1.70 -0.59
N GLU A 73 12.37 -0.66 0.25
CA GLU A 73 11.22 0.13 0.72
C GLU A 73 10.39 0.69 -0.46
N LEU A 74 11.05 1.32 -1.44
CA LEU A 74 10.41 1.93 -2.59
C LEU A 74 9.72 0.90 -3.49
N LEU A 75 10.33 -0.28 -3.68
CA LEU A 75 9.70 -1.40 -4.40
C LEU A 75 8.37 -1.80 -3.74
N TRP A 76 8.36 -1.99 -2.43
CA TRP A 76 7.14 -2.33 -1.69
C TRP A 76 6.11 -1.20 -1.63
N LYS A 77 6.56 0.07 -1.61
CA LYS A 77 5.69 1.25 -1.76
C LYS A 77 4.96 1.23 -3.10
N LYS A 78 5.68 0.98 -4.20
CA LYS A 78 5.12 0.87 -5.56
C LYS A 78 4.17 -0.33 -5.68
N ALA A 79 4.55 -1.50 -5.14
CA ALA A 79 3.72 -2.70 -5.15
C ALA A 79 2.40 -2.51 -4.37
N SER A 80 2.45 -1.84 -3.21
CA SER A 80 1.24 -1.50 -2.44
C SER A 80 0.35 -0.52 -3.20
N ALA A 81 0.93 0.52 -3.83
CA ALA A 81 0.17 1.48 -4.62
C ALA A 81 -0.48 0.82 -5.85
N ALA A 82 0.24 -0.06 -6.56
CA ALA A 82 -0.29 -0.79 -7.71
C ALA A 82 -1.43 -1.74 -7.30
N SER A 83 -1.26 -2.53 -6.24
CA SER A 83 -2.32 -3.43 -5.75
C SER A 83 -3.55 -2.68 -5.25
N TYR A 84 -3.37 -1.52 -4.59
CA TYR A 84 -4.47 -0.62 -4.25
C TYR A 84 -5.21 -0.14 -5.51
N GLY A 85 -4.48 0.38 -6.51
CA GLY A 85 -5.05 0.87 -7.76
C GLY A 85 -5.86 -0.21 -8.49
N VAL A 86 -5.30 -1.42 -8.64
CA VAL A 86 -6.01 -2.55 -9.25
C VAL A 86 -7.24 -2.95 -8.45
N SER A 87 -7.15 -3.04 -7.11
CA SER A 87 -8.31 -3.36 -6.26
C SER A 87 -9.43 -2.31 -6.42
N SER A 88 -9.07 -1.03 -6.50
CA SER A 88 -10.03 0.06 -6.63
C SER A 88 -10.74 0.05 -7.99
N ALA A 89 -10.01 -0.24 -9.07
CA ALA A 89 -10.57 -0.38 -10.40
C ALA A 89 -11.55 -1.57 -10.48
N ILE A 90 -11.18 -2.71 -9.88
CA ILE A 90 -12.06 -3.88 -9.80
C ILE A 90 -13.32 -3.55 -9.00
N CYS A 91 -13.20 -2.95 -7.81
CA CYS A 91 -14.36 -2.57 -7.02
C CYS A 91 -15.28 -1.61 -7.77
N ALA A 92 -14.73 -0.57 -8.41
CA ALA A 92 -15.51 0.39 -9.18
C ALA A 92 -16.26 -0.30 -10.34
N LEU A 93 -15.58 -1.16 -11.09
CA LEU A 93 -16.17 -1.90 -12.20
C LEU A 93 -17.32 -2.81 -11.74
N VAL A 94 -17.13 -3.57 -10.66
CA VAL A 94 -18.18 -4.47 -10.13
C VAL A 94 -19.39 -3.67 -9.64
N ILE A 95 -19.16 -2.57 -8.93
CA ILE A 95 -20.23 -1.67 -8.47
C ILE A 95 -21.03 -1.17 -9.67
N LEU A 96 -20.35 -0.67 -10.71
CA LEU A 96 -20.96 -0.14 -11.92
C LEU A 96 -21.78 -1.22 -12.64
N LEU A 97 -21.18 -2.37 -12.96
CA LEU A 97 -21.87 -3.49 -13.64
C LEU A 97 -23.08 -4.02 -12.85
N SER A 98 -23.02 -3.98 -11.52
CA SER A 98 -24.11 -4.42 -10.66
C SER A 98 -25.26 -3.42 -10.60
N PHE A 99 -24.99 -2.10 -10.65
CA PHE A 99 -26.04 -1.08 -10.76
C PHE A 99 -26.80 -1.16 -12.09
N TYR A 100 -26.11 -1.48 -13.19
CA TYR A 100 -26.75 -1.68 -14.50
C TYR A 100 -27.41 -3.06 -14.67
N GLY A 101 -27.41 -3.92 -13.64
CA GLY A 101 -28.05 -5.23 -13.68
C GLY A 101 -27.40 -6.25 -14.62
N VAL A 102 -26.20 -5.95 -15.14
CA VAL A 102 -25.50 -6.75 -16.16
C VAL A 102 -24.88 -8.02 -15.55
N SER A 103 -24.55 -7.98 -14.25
CA SER A 103 -23.74 -9.02 -13.59
C SER A 103 -24.54 -10.18 -12.99
N GLY A 104 -25.88 -10.12 -12.98
CA GLY A 104 -26.71 -11.07 -12.23
C GLY A 104 -26.40 -11.09 -10.72
N ALA A 105 -25.64 -10.11 -10.22
CA ALA A 105 -25.19 -10.06 -8.84
C ALA A 105 -26.35 -9.64 -7.92
N PRO A 106 -26.44 -10.23 -6.71
CA PRO A 106 -27.38 -9.76 -5.70
C PRO A 106 -27.22 -8.26 -5.41
N ARG A 107 -28.32 -7.58 -5.08
CA ARG A 107 -28.33 -6.14 -4.80
C ARG A 107 -27.39 -5.69 -3.67
N TRP A 108 -26.95 -6.62 -2.81
CA TRP A 108 -26.01 -6.33 -1.72
C TRP A 108 -24.53 -6.34 -2.15
N VAL A 109 -24.18 -6.95 -3.29
CA VAL A 109 -22.78 -7.08 -3.76
C VAL A 109 -22.08 -5.73 -3.99
N PRO A 110 -22.71 -4.68 -4.57
CA PRO A 110 -22.10 -3.36 -4.67
C PRO A 110 -21.62 -2.82 -3.33
N PHE A 111 -22.41 -3.02 -2.27
CA PHE A 111 -22.09 -2.55 -0.93
C PHE A 111 -20.90 -3.30 -0.33
N LEU A 112 -20.76 -4.59 -0.63
CA LEU A 112 -19.58 -5.37 -0.25
C LEU A 112 -18.31 -4.81 -0.92
N PHE A 113 -18.34 -4.58 -2.23
CA PHE A 113 -17.18 -4.02 -2.94
C PHE A 113 -16.88 -2.57 -2.54
N LEU A 114 -17.91 -1.80 -2.17
CA LEU A 114 -17.73 -0.48 -1.58
C LEU A 114 -17.03 -0.55 -0.21
N ALA A 115 -17.44 -1.49 0.65
CA ALA A 115 -16.78 -1.71 1.93
C ALA A 115 -15.31 -2.15 1.76
N LEU A 116 -15.03 -2.98 0.76
CA LEU A 116 -13.67 -3.39 0.41
C LEU A 116 -12.84 -2.21 -0.11
N LEU A 117 -13.42 -1.35 -0.94
CA LEU A 117 -12.79 -0.14 -1.43
C LEU A 117 -12.40 0.79 -0.28
N MET A 118 -13.34 1.06 0.64
CA MET A 118 -13.10 1.88 1.83
C MET A 118 -12.02 1.28 2.74
N SER A 119 -12.05 -0.05 2.93
CA SER A 119 -11.04 -0.76 3.74
C SER A 119 -9.64 -0.66 3.13
N SER A 120 -9.53 -0.86 1.80
CA SER A 120 -8.28 -0.74 1.05
C SER A 120 -7.71 0.69 1.12
N ALA A 121 -8.59 1.70 0.99
CA ALA A 121 -8.23 3.10 1.11
C ALA A 121 -7.75 3.42 2.54
N TYR A 122 -8.42 2.90 3.56
CA TYR A 122 -8.02 3.10 4.95
C TYR A 122 -6.65 2.48 5.28
N ILE A 123 -6.37 1.26 4.81
CA ILE A 123 -5.06 0.60 4.97
C ILE A 123 -3.96 1.48 4.37
N THR A 124 -4.19 2.01 3.17
CA THR A 124 -3.24 2.85 2.45
C THR A 124 -3.06 4.22 3.12
N TYR A 125 -4.14 4.84 3.59
CA TYR A 125 -4.09 6.12 4.32
C TYR A 125 -3.36 6.00 5.66
N ARG A 126 -3.71 4.98 6.47
CA ARG A 126 -3.03 4.72 7.75
C ARG A 126 -1.55 4.45 7.53
N SER A 127 -1.22 3.77 6.43
CA SER A 127 0.17 3.56 6.00
C SER A 127 0.92 4.89 5.94
N TRP A 128 0.37 5.84 5.17
CA TRP A 128 0.91 7.18 4.96
C TRP A 128 0.98 8.05 6.22
N LYS A 129 -0.10 8.08 7.04
CA LYS A 129 -0.18 8.94 8.23
C LYS A 129 0.88 8.57 9.27
N TYR A 130 1.14 7.28 9.47
CA TYR A 130 2.16 6.82 10.41
C TYR A 130 3.53 7.43 10.10
N PHE A 131 3.90 7.51 8.83
CA PHE A 131 5.19 8.08 8.42
C PHE A 131 5.25 9.61 8.60
N LYS A 132 4.18 10.34 8.26
CA LYS A 132 4.15 11.80 8.44
C LYS A 132 4.25 12.22 9.92
N ILE A 133 3.67 11.44 10.84
CA ILE A 133 3.72 11.75 12.28
C ILE A 133 5.12 11.46 12.85
N THR A 134 5.76 10.35 12.46
CA THR A 134 7.14 10.06 12.88
C THR A 134 8.11 11.16 12.44
N GLY A 135 7.93 11.71 11.23
CA GLY A 135 8.75 12.83 10.75
C GLY A 135 8.53 14.17 11.47
N ARG A 136 7.38 14.39 12.13
CA ARG A 136 7.12 15.61 12.92
C ARG A 136 7.64 15.56 14.35
N LYS A 137 7.77 14.37 14.93
CA LYS A 137 8.30 14.19 16.30
C LYS A 137 9.83 14.18 16.37
N SER A 138 10.50 14.10 15.22
CA SER A 138 11.97 14.11 15.12
C SER A 138 12.56 15.51 14.84
N ARG A 139 11.71 16.53 14.68
CA ARG A 139 12.09 17.96 14.80
C ARG A 139 11.88 18.40 16.23
#